data_AF-A0A959SGT7-F1
#
_entry.id   AF-A0A959SGT7-F1
#
_cell.length_a   1.000
_cell.length_b   1.000
_cell.length_c   1.000
_cell.angle_alpha   90.00
_cell.angle_beta   90.00
_cell.angle_gamma   90.00
#
_symmetry.space_group_name_H-M   'P 1'
#
loop_
_entity.id
_entity.type
_entity.pdbx_description
1 polymer ?
#
loop_
_entity_poly.entity_id
_entity_poly.type
_entity_poly.pdbx_seq_one_letter_code
_entity_poly.pdbx_strand_id
1 'polypeptide(L)'
;RALEVCIASGRPYSEQRTTPTDRTDIRIVRIAMDLPRADLYTRIDTRVDRMMSEGLLDEVRGLLPFRTCNALRTVGYNELFRHLDGELSLEEAIALIKQHTRNYAKRQMTWLRRDPQWKFMPPDDVEAMIALIAM
;
A
#
# COMPACT_ATOMS: atom_id res chain seq x y z
N ARG A 1 13.09 16.55 -6.29
CA ARG A 1 12.02 17.09 -5.41
C ARG A 1 12.49 18.27 -4.56
N ALA A 2 13.45 18.13 -3.64
CA ALA A 2 13.87 19.27 -2.79
C ALA A 2 14.47 20.45 -3.61
N LEU A 3 15.36 20.17 -4.56
CA LEU A 3 15.93 21.19 -5.45
C LEU A 3 14.86 21.87 -6.33
N GLU A 4 13.93 21.09 -6.87
CA GLU A 4 12.78 21.58 -7.65
C GLU A 4 11.95 22.60 -6.84
N VAL A 5 11.68 22.30 -5.57
CA VAL A 5 10.99 23.21 -4.65
C VAL A 5 11.83 24.46 -4.36
N CYS A 6 13.13 24.32 -4.09
CA CYS A 6 14.01 25.47 -3.86
C CYS A 6 14.08 26.40 -5.08
N ILE A 7 14.20 25.84 -6.28
CA ILE A 7 14.26 26.59 -7.54
C ILE A 7 12.93 27.28 -7.81
N ALA A 8 11.81 26.58 -7.66
CA ALA A 8 10.48 27.14 -7.93
C ALA A 8 10.07 28.24 -6.93
N SER A 9 10.51 28.12 -5.67
CA SER A 9 10.08 29.03 -4.60
C SER A 9 11.09 30.10 -4.21
N GLY A 10 12.35 29.98 -4.67
CA GLY A 10 13.45 30.88 -4.30
C GLY A 10 13.89 30.79 -2.83
N ARG A 11 13.37 29.83 -2.06
CA ARG A 11 13.70 29.65 -0.63
C ARG A 11 14.18 28.21 -0.35
N PRO A 12 15.06 28.00 0.64
CA PRO A 12 15.45 26.67 1.07
C PRO A 12 14.25 25.80 1.47
N TYR A 13 14.25 24.54 1.03
CA TYR A 13 13.21 23.55 1.37
C TYR A 13 13.01 23.38 2.89
N SER A 14 14.06 23.56 3.69
CA SER A 14 14.01 23.50 5.16
C SER A 14 13.14 24.59 5.79
N GLU A 15 13.11 25.78 5.20
CA GLU A 15 12.30 26.90 5.70
C GLU A 15 10.80 26.70 5.43
N GLN A 16 10.46 25.84 4.47
CA GLN A 16 9.10 25.57 4.05
C GLN A 16 8.48 24.35 4.73
N ARG A 17 9.27 23.59 5.50
CA ARG A 17 8.74 22.55 6.40
C ARG A 17 8.17 23.23 7.65
N THR A 18 7.05 23.93 7.50
CA THR A 18 6.24 24.34 8.64
C THR A 18 5.57 23.12 9.24
N THR A 19 5.64 22.97 10.56
CA THR A 19 4.89 21.95 11.30
C THR A 19 3.41 22.08 10.93
N PRO A 20 2.71 20.99 10.57
CA PRO A 20 1.27 21.05 10.33
C PRO A 20 0.59 21.63 11.58
N THR A 21 -0.25 22.64 11.37
CA THR A 21 -1.21 23.08 12.38
C THR A 21 -2.15 21.91 12.66
N ASP A 22 -2.15 21.42 13.90
CA ASP A 22 -3.16 20.47 14.37
C ASP A 22 -4.54 21.10 14.11
N ARG A 23 -5.34 20.46 13.23
CA ARG A 23 -6.76 20.80 13.12
C ARG A 23 -7.42 20.28 14.40
N THR A 24 -7.62 21.17 15.36
CA THR A 24 -8.03 20.87 16.73
C THR A 24 -9.50 20.50 16.90
N ASP A 25 -10.31 20.58 15.84
CA ASP A 25 -11.78 20.54 15.99
C ASP A 25 -12.37 19.17 15.64
N ILE A 26 -11.54 18.19 15.24
CA ILE A 26 -12.00 16.84 14.85
C ILE A 26 -11.35 15.80 15.77
N ARG A 27 -12.19 14.97 16.38
CA ARG A 27 -11.73 13.77 17.09
C ARG A 27 -11.27 12.72 16.07
N ILE A 28 -9.99 12.38 16.10
CA ILE A 28 -9.41 11.33 15.25
C ILE A 28 -9.22 10.07 16.09
N VAL A 29 -9.95 9.02 15.74
CA VAL A 29 -9.74 7.66 16.28
C VAL A 29 -8.88 6.87 15.28
N ARG A 30 -7.69 6.41 15.70
CA ARG A 30 -6.74 5.70 14.83
C ARG A 30 -6.72 4.21 15.14
N ILE A 31 -7.27 3.41 14.24
CA ILE A 31 -7.35 1.96 14.35
C ILE A 31 -6.51 1.30 13.26
N ALA A 32 -5.64 0.37 13.65
CA ALA A 32 -4.87 -0.45 12.74
C ALA A 32 -5.25 -1.92 12.93
N MET A 33 -5.69 -2.58 11.86
CA MET A 33 -5.91 -4.03 11.88
C MET A 33 -4.55 -4.74 11.91
N ASP A 34 -4.33 -5.63 12.88
CA ASP A 34 -3.12 -6.45 12.99
C ASP A 34 -3.47 -7.93 12.97
N LEU A 35 -2.64 -8.72 12.29
CA LEU A 35 -2.76 -10.17 12.22
C LEU A 35 -1.38 -10.78 12.49
N PRO A 36 -1.32 -12.01 13.02
CA PRO A 36 -0.08 -12.77 13.01
C PRO A 36 0.50 -12.80 11.60
N ARG A 37 1.82 -12.60 11.51
CA ARG A 37 2.50 -12.43 10.22
C ARG A 37 2.28 -13.62 9.27
N ALA A 38 2.24 -14.82 9.80
CA ALA A 38 1.99 -16.04 9.03
C ALA A 38 0.60 -15.99 8.37
N ASP A 39 -0.44 -15.65 9.13
CA ASP A 39 -1.81 -15.58 8.63
C ASP A 39 -1.99 -14.47 7.59
N LEU A 40 -1.37 -13.31 7.82
CA LEU A 40 -1.38 -12.21 6.85
C LEU A 40 -0.74 -12.64 5.53
N TYR A 41 0.36 -13.39 5.58
CA TYR A 41 1.06 -13.85 4.38
C TYR A 41 0.26 -14.89 3.62
N THR A 42 -0.33 -15.85 4.32
CA THR A 42 -1.24 -16.83 3.72
C THR A 42 -2.41 -16.12 3.02
N ARG A 43 -3.06 -15.15 3.68
CA ARG A 43 -4.16 -14.38 3.08
C ARG A 43 -3.72 -13.57 1.86
N ILE A 44 -2.53 -12.97 1.89
CA ILE A 44 -1.98 -12.25 0.74
C ILE A 44 -1.79 -13.20 -0.44
N ASP A 45 -1.18 -14.36 -0.20
CA ASP A 45 -0.85 -15.31 -1.26
C ASP A 45 -2.13 -15.87 -1.90
N THR A 46 -3.10 -16.30 -1.07
CA THR A 46 -4.41 -16.74 -1.53
C THR A 46 -5.15 -15.65 -2.30
N ARG A 47 -5.07 -14.39 -1.86
CA ARG A 47 -5.71 -13.27 -2.57
C ARG A 47 -5.08 -13.06 -3.95
N VAL A 48 -3.75 -13.13 -4.07
CA VAL A 48 -3.07 -13.00 -5.37
C VAL A 48 -3.50 -14.14 -6.30
N ASP A 49 -3.52 -15.38 -5.81
CA ASP A 49 -3.98 -16.52 -6.60
C ASP A 49 -5.42 -16.33 -7.09
N ARG A 50 -6.29 -15.84 -6.20
CA ARG A 50 -7.67 -15.51 -6.56
C ARG A 50 -7.74 -14.41 -7.61
N MET A 51 -6.99 -13.32 -7.47
CA MET A 51 -6.95 -12.23 -8.47
C MET A 51 -6.53 -12.75 -9.85
N MET A 52 -5.55 -13.66 -9.90
CA MET A 52 -5.16 -14.30 -11.16
C MET A 52 -6.30 -15.12 -11.77
N SER A 53 -7.00 -15.91 -10.94
CA SER A 53 -8.17 -16.68 -11.38
C SER A 53 -9.36 -15.82 -11.81
N GLU A 54 -9.48 -14.62 -11.24
CA GLU A 54 -10.53 -13.64 -11.55
C GLU A 54 -10.19 -12.76 -12.77
N GLY A 55 -9.06 -13.01 -13.45
CA GLY A 55 -8.74 -12.35 -14.72
C GLY A 55 -7.81 -11.14 -14.61
N LEU A 56 -7.01 -11.00 -13.55
CA LEU A 56 -6.04 -9.91 -13.42
C LEU A 56 -5.10 -9.80 -14.64
N LEU A 57 -4.67 -10.93 -15.21
CA LEU A 57 -3.81 -10.91 -16.39
C LEU A 57 -4.52 -10.31 -17.61
N ASP A 58 -5.81 -10.60 -17.78
CA ASP A 58 -6.61 -10.06 -18.89
C ASP A 58 -6.88 -8.56 -18.70
N GLU A 59 -7.12 -8.14 -17.45
CA GLU A 59 -7.19 -6.72 -17.10
C GLU A 59 -5.89 -5.99 -17.49
N VAL A 60 -4.73 -6.52 -17.09
CA VAL A 60 -3.42 -5.91 -17.40
C VAL A 60 -3.16 -5.85 -18.90
N ARG A 61 -3.52 -6.91 -19.65
CA ARG A 61 -3.44 -6.90 -21.13
C ARG A 61 -4.22 -5.76 -21.74
N GLY A 62 -5.44 -5.51 -21.25
CA GLY A 62 -6.28 -4.39 -21.69
C GLY A 62 -5.70 -3.01 -21.39
N LEU A 63 -4.79 -2.92 -20.42
CA LEU A 63 -4.18 -1.67 -19.95
C LEU A 63 -2.78 -1.40 -20.50
N LEU A 64 -2.23 -2.28 -21.35
CA LEU A 64 -0.93 -2.09 -22.01
C LEU A 64 -0.74 -0.69 -22.64
N PRO A 65 -1.73 -0.11 -23.36
CA PRO A 65 -1.59 1.22 -23.93
C PRO A 65 -1.33 2.32 -22.90
N PHE A 66 -1.73 2.10 -21.64
CA PHE A 66 -1.63 3.07 -20.56
C PHE A 66 -0.49 2.79 -19.58
N ARG A 67 0.39 1.82 -19.85
CA ARG A 67 1.41 1.32 -18.90
C ARG A 67 2.34 2.39 -18.30
N THR A 68 2.50 3.53 -18.97
CA THR A 68 3.32 4.66 -18.51
C THR A 68 2.62 5.54 -17.46
N CYS A 69 1.30 5.39 -17.30
CA CYS A 69 0.52 6.09 -16.30
C CYS A 69 0.99 5.70 -14.89
N ASN A 70 1.21 6.71 -14.04
CA ASN A 70 1.69 6.49 -12.68
C ASN A 70 0.77 5.57 -11.85
N ALA A 71 -0.54 5.59 -12.12
CA ALA A 71 -1.51 4.72 -11.47
C ALA A 71 -1.22 3.21 -11.71
N LEU A 72 -0.62 2.86 -12.84
CA LEU A 72 -0.29 1.47 -13.19
C LEU A 72 1.10 1.05 -12.74
N ARG A 73 1.87 1.96 -12.11
CA ARG A 73 3.17 1.65 -11.49
C ARG A 73 3.01 1.06 -10.09
N THR A 74 2.06 0.14 -9.91
CA THR A 74 1.74 -0.50 -8.64
C THR A 74 2.06 -1.99 -8.66
N VAL A 75 2.13 -2.61 -7.47
CA VAL A 75 2.34 -4.05 -7.31
C VAL A 75 1.17 -4.80 -7.95
N GLY A 76 1.47 -5.84 -8.72
CA GLY A 76 0.51 -6.56 -9.57
C GLY A 76 0.75 -6.23 -11.04
N TYR A 77 0.57 -4.95 -11.39
CA TYR A 77 0.59 -4.51 -12.79
C TYR A 77 2.01 -4.50 -13.36
N ASN A 78 2.98 -3.96 -12.62
CA ASN A 78 4.37 -3.89 -13.10
C ASN A 78 4.95 -5.28 -13.39
N GLU A 79 4.70 -6.26 -12.52
CA GLU A 79 5.19 -7.63 -12.67
C GLU A 79 4.54 -8.30 -13.88
N LEU A 80 3.23 -8.09 -14.07
CA LEU A 80 2.51 -8.65 -15.21
C LEU A 80 2.86 -7.96 -16.53
N PHE A 81 3.16 -6.66 -16.55
CA PHE A 81 3.71 -6.02 -17.75
C PHE A 81 5.05 -6.63 -18.15
N ARG A 82 5.95 -6.87 -17.19
CA ARG A 82 7.23 -7.54 -17.46
C ARG A 82 7.05 -8.97 -18.00
N HIS A 83 6.05 -9.70 -17.51
CA HIS A 83 5.67 -10.98 -18.10
C HIS A 83 5.18 -10.83 -19.56
N LEU A 84 4.31 -9.86 -19.83
CA LEU A 84 3.80 -9.58 -21.18
C LEU A 84 4.89 -9.09 -22.15
N ASP A 85 5.92 -8.43 -21.63
CA ASP A 85 7.14 -8.03 -22.37
C ASP A 85 8.11 -9.22 -22.58
N GLY A 86 7.83 -10.40 -22.02
CA GLY A 86 8.65 -11.61 -22.14
C GLY A 86 9.88 -11.65 -21.23
N GLU A 87 9.99 -10.73 -20.26
CA GLU A 87 11.12 -10.67 -19.32
C GLU A 87 11.03 -11.71 -18.19
N LEU A 88 9.83 -12.20 -17.89
CA LEU A 88 9.53 -13.13 -16.79
C LEU A 88 8.52 -14.18 -17.22
N SER A 89 8.63 -15.39 -16.67
CA SER A 89 7.54 -16.37 -16.74
C SER A 89 6.31 -15.87 -15.97
N LEU A 90 5.14 -16.42 -16.25
CA LEU A 90 3.92 -16.05 -15.53
C LEU A 90 4.04 -16.44 -14.05
N GLU A 91 4.61 -17.61 -13.77
CA GLU A 91 4.86 -18.12 -12.42
C GLU A 91 5.82 -17.21 -11.65
N GLU A 92 6.89 -16.75 -12.30
CA GLU A 92 7.85 -15.79 -11.71
C GLU A 92 7.17 -14.46 -11.38
N ALA A 93 6.36 -13.93 -12.32
CA ALA A 93 5.60 -12.72 -12.08
C ALA A 93 4.64 -12.87 -10.90
N ILE A 94 3.87 -13.97 -10.82
CA ILE A 94 2.97 -14.24 -9.69
C ILE A 94 3.74 -14.33 -8.36
N ALA A 95 4.88 -15.01 -8.34
CA ALA A 95 5.72 -15.12 -7.15
C ALA A 95 6.22 -13.73 -6.68
N LEU A 96 6.62 -12.88 -7.62
CA LEU A 96 7.02 -11.50 -7.34
C LEU A 96 5.86 -10.65 -6.81
N ILE A 97 4.65 -10.78 -7.38
CA ILE A 97 3.47 -10.06 -6.89
C ILE A 97 3.20 -10.42 -5.43
N LYS A 98 3.22 -11.72 -5.09
CA LYS A 98 3.06 -12.20 -3.70
C LYS A 98 4.14 -11.59 -2.79
N GLN A 99 5.41 -11.70 -3.19
CA GLN A 99 6.54 -11.15 -2.41
C GLN A 99 6.45 -9.64 -2.21
N HIS A 100 6.20 -8.88 -3.27
CA HIS A 100 6.10 -7.43 -3.22
C HIS A 100 4.88 -6.96 -2.43
N THR A 101 3.77 -7.69 -2.49
CA THR A 101 2.59 -7.42 -1.66
C THR A 101 2.91 -7.64 -0.17
N ARG A 102 3.60 -8.73 0.18
CA ARG A 102 4.06 -8.97 1.57
C ARG A 102 5.04 -7.91 2.06
N ASN A 103 5.95 -7.48 1.20
CA ASN A 103 6.89 -6.39 1.51
C ASN A 103 6.17 -5.06 1.70
N TYR A 104 5.14 -4.79 0.90
CA TYR A 104 4.31 -3.61 1.04
C TYR A 104 3.53 -3.64 2.35
N ALA A 105 2.86 -4.74 2.68
CA ALA A 105 2.18 -4.93 3.95
C ALA A 105 3.12 -4.75 5.15
N LYS A 106 4.33 -5.31 5.10
CA LYS A 106 5.36 -5.08 6.13
C LYS A 106 5.68 -3.60 6.29
N ARG A 107 5.88 -2.86 5.18
CA ARG A 107 6.16 -1.42 5.23
C ARG A 107 5.00 -0.62 5.82
N GLN A 108 3.75 -0.98 5.50
CA GLN A 108 2.56 -0.37 6.10
C GLN A 108 2.56 -0.57 7.62
N MET A 109 2.78 -1.80 8.08
CA MET A 109 2.84 -2.08 9.52
C MET A 109 4.00 -1.37 10.22
N THR A 110 5.19 -1.32 9.60
CA THR A 110 6.31 -0.52 10.12
C THR A 110 5.95 0.95 10.22
N TRP A 111 5.23 1.51 9.25
CA TRP A 111 4.82 2.91 9.27
C TRP A 111 3.79 3.19 10.38
N LEU A 112 2.77 2.34 10.53
CA LEU A 112 1.77 2.47 11.59
C LEU A 112 2.39 2.37 12.98
N ARG A 113 3.32 1.44 13.19
CA ARG A 113 4.00 1.24 14.49
C ARG A 113 4.92 2.39 14.90
N ARG A 114 5.24 3.34 14.01
CA ARG A 114 6.02 4.53 14.37
C ARG A 114 5.21 5.55 15.17
N ASP A 115 3.89 5.52 15.03
CA ASP A 115 2.99 6.44 15.70
C ASP A 115 2.25 5.68 16.83
N PRO A 116 2.51 6.01 18.11
CA PRO A 116 1.90 5.31 19.23
C PRO A 116 0.39 5.59 19.39
N GLN A 117 -0.18 6.53 18.62
CA GLN A 117 -1.60 6.83 18.66
C GLN A 117 -2.45 5.75 17.97
N TRP A 118 -1.86 4.88 17.16
CA TRP A 118 -2.57 3.75 16.55
C TRP A 118 -2.92 2.68 17.59
N LYS A 119 -4.19 2.29 17.62
CA LYS A 119 -4.67 1.12 18.35
C LYS A 119 -4.67 -0.08 17.42
N PHE A 120 -3.80 -1.05 17.70
CA PHE A 120 -3.72 -2.30 16.96
C PHE A 120 -4.74 -3.29 17.50
N MET A 121 -5.51 -3.93 16.62
CA MET A 121 -6.54 -4.89 16.99
C MET A 121 -6.77 -5.95 15.91
N PRO A 122 -7.24 -7.15 16.28
CA PRO A 122 -7.59 -8.18 15.31
C PRO A 122 -8.70 -7.70 14.34
N PRO A 123 -8.68 -8.10 13.05
CA PRO A 123 -9.71 -7.69 12.09
C PRO A 123 -11.13 -8.18 12.42
N ASP A 124 -11.22 -9.26 13.19
CA ASP A 124 -12.46 -9.91 13.62
C ASP A 124 -13.04 -9.30 14.91
N ASP A 125 -12.31 -8.42 15.59
CA ASP A 125 -12.78 -7.74 16.80
C ASP A 125 -13.54 -6.45 16.46
N VAL A 126 -14.66 -6.63 15.74
CA VAL A 126 -15.51 -5.53 15.28
C VAL A 126 -16.16 -4.79 16.45
N GLU A 127 -16.50 -5.52 17.53
CA GLU A 127 -17.12 -4.93 18.71
C GLU A 127 -16.17 -3.96 19.41
N ALA A 128 -14.89 -4.32 19.59
CA ALA A 128 -13.90 -3.40 20.16
C ALA A 128 -13.65 -2.17 19.27
N MET A 129 -13.65 -2.35 17.94
CA MET A 129 -13.56 -1.22 16.99
C MET A 129 -14.70 -0.23 17.19
N ILE A 130 -15.95 -0.73 17.25
CA ILE A 130 -17.14 0.10 17.44
C ILE A 130 -17.11 0.81 18.80
N ALA A 131 -16.72 0.10 19.86
CA ALA A 131 -16.61 0.68 21.20
C ALA A 131 -15.61 1.85 21.22
N LEU A 132 -14.47 1.72 20.56
CA LEU A 132 -13.46 2.78 20.49
C LEU A 132 -13.93 4.02 19.71
N ILE A 133 -14.82 3.84 18.73
CA ILE A 133 -15.41 4.94 17.98
C ILE A 133 -16.49 5.66 18.82
N ALA A 134 -17.21 4.93 19.67
CA ALA A 134 -18.30 5.44 20.49
C ALA A 134 -17.83 6.24 21.74
N MET A 135 -16.61 5.99 22.23
CA MET A 135 -15.94 6.78 23.29
C MET A 135 -15.51 8.14 22.77
#